data_AF-A0A7Z9SDT0-F1
#
_entry.id   AF-A0A7Z9SDT0-F1
#
_cell.length_a   1.000
_cell.length_b   1.000
_cell.length_c   1.000
_cell.angle_alpha   90.00
_cell.angle_beta   90.00
_cell.angle_gamma   90.00
#
_symmetry.space_group_name_H-M   'P 1'
#
loop_
_entity.id
_entity.type
_entity.pdbx_description
1 polymer ?
#
loop_
_entity_poly.entity_id
_entity_poly.type
_entity_poly.pdbx_seq_one_letter_code
_entity_poly.pdbx_strand_id
1 'polypeptide(L)'
;MIWHVDETVINAGLDDFSVNGDLSWLGVDLEEADGAQDIGYPSIHIFNDPSSGYFGDMWFKGNTQFELANPSMEGVSPEFGPFTYPSTKANDGSSTFITIGDISKAGDTMSFTVTNSLILYGFPDSTAFIRTISDVSQDSKNEIIGGKDSLWLQQYPWTTNNKIYFHSLNSNDVFVGVSYQGDITNIDVFEFDFYSFRHFRYNFHIDQSLGDFSLVYDETIDSIAFPIYSHDSNNLELMSDIEWKSHTKRVFASSFNYGIDLGNSGISVTDFDGTNTKWEDQSFQTIAGIDLDLDASLDVLALDSLGILYAFNSDLIIMAGFPLKIELQSPILARDLYNDKHPEIVLKSADSSSIYIFNHQGNVQYQIASNKGDE
;
A
#
# COMPACT_ATOMS: atom_id res chain seq x y z
N MET A 1 -5.46 -30.11 3.74
CA MET A 1 -6.49 -29.08 3.92
C MET A 1 -5.80 -27.75 4.17
N ILE A 2 -6.39 -26.66 3.70
CA ILE A 2 -5.89 -25.29 3.84
C ILE A 2 -6.99 -24.50 4.54
N TRP A 3 -6.64 -23.60 5.45
CA TRP A 3 -7.64 -22.78 6.16
C TRP A 3 -7.51 -21.33 5.72
N HIS A 4 -8.63 -20.73 5.36
CA HIS A 4 -8.78 -19.30 5.22
C HIS A 4 -9.26 -18.70 6.55
N VAL A 5 -8.58 -17.66 7.01
CA VAL A 5 -8.83 -17.05 8.32
C VAL A 5 -9.00 -15.55 8.12
N ASP A 6 -10.19 -15.05 8.40
CA ASP A 6 -10.53 -13.64 8.37
C ASP A 6 -10.61 -13.11 9.81
N GLU A 7 -9.51 -12.50 10.25
CA GLU A 7 -9.42 -11.95 11.61
C GLU A 7 -10.42 -10.81 11.84
N THR A 8 -10.85 -10.10 10.80
CA THR A 8 -11.83 -9.01 10.93
C THR A 8 -13.20 -9.59 11.31
N VAL A 9 -13.62 -10.66 10.64
CA VAL A 9 -14.87 -11.37 10.94
C VAL A 9 -14.80 -12.07 12.28
N ILE A 10 -13.69 -12.72 12.59
CA ILE A 10 -13.47 -13.35 13.89
C ILE A 10 -13.64 -12.29 14.98
N ASN A 11 -12.88 -11.19 14.92
CA ASN A 11 -12.93 -10.16 15.95
C ASN A 11 -14.32 -9.52 16.09
N ALA A 12 -15.09 -9.39 15.00
CA ALA A 12 -16.47 -8.89 15.05
C ALA A 12 -17.45 -9.88 15.69
N GLY A 13 -17.28 -11.19 15.48
CA GLY A 13 -18.20 -12.23 15.94
C GLY A 13 -17.80 -12.95 17.23
N LEU A 14 -16.67 -12.58 17.86
CA LEU A 14 -16.18 -13.23 19.09
C LEU A 14 -17.13 -13.03 20.28
N ASP A 15 -17.71 -11.85 20.44
CA ASP A 15 -18.52 -11.49 21.62
C ASP A 15 -19.92 -12.12 21.61
N ASP A 16 -20.46 -12.43 20.43
CA ASP A 16 -21.81 -12.98 20.25
C ASP A 16 -21.84 -14.39 19.62
N PHE A 17 -20.67 -15.01 19.45
CA PHE A 17 -20.48 -16.33 18.85
C PHE A 17 -20.97 -16.42 17.39
N SER A 18 -20.92 -15.31 16.64
CA SER A 18 -21.35 -15.25 15.24
C SER A 18 -20.23 -15.43 14.21
N VAL A 19 -18.99 -15.76 14.64
CA VAL A 19 -17.79 -15.88 13.77
C VAL A 19 -18.04 -16.62 12.44
N ASN A 20 -18.75 -17.76 12.47
CA ASN A 20 -19.13 -18.52 11.28
C ASN A 20 -20.67 -18.64 11.15
N GLY A 21 -21.40 -17.66 11.70
CA GLY A 21 -22.87 -17.64 11.69
C GLY A 21 -23.47 -17.29 10.33
N ASP A 22 -22.73 -16.55 9.49
CA ASP A 22 -23.08 -16.26 8.11
C ASP A 22 -22.27 -17.16 7.17
N LEU A 23 -22.94 -18.10 6.50
CA LEU A 23 -22.30 -19.05 5.58
C LEU A 23 -21.77 -18.41 4.28
N SER A 24 -22.15 -17.16 4.00
CA SER A 24 -21.61 -16.39 2.88
C SER A 24 -20.41 -15.53 3.26
N TRP A 25 -20.06 -15.49 4.54
CA TRP A 25 -19.03 -14.62 5.09
C TRP A 25 -18.41 -15.23 6.36
N LEU A 26 -17.63 -16.29 6.17
CA LEU A 26 -17.05 -17.07 7.26
C LEU A 26 -15.79 -16.39 7.83
N GLY A 27 -15.62 -16.42 9.14
CA GLY A 27 -14.37 -16.00 9.79
C GLY A 27 -13.27 -17.08 9.72
N VAL A 28 -13.66 -18.35 9.71
CA VAL A 28 -12.75 -19.49 9.51
C VAL A 28 -13.36 -20.41 8.47
N ASP A 29 -12.68 -20.52 7.33
CA ASP A 29 -13.12 -21.30 6.19
C ASP A 29 -12.11 -22.42 5.86
N LEU A 30 -12.61 -23.60 5.50
CA LEU A 30 -11.81 -24.78 5.18
C LEU A 30 -11.81 -24.98 3.66
N GLU A 31 -10.64 -24.80 3.06
CA GLU A 31 -10.45 -24.94 1.62
C GLU A 31 -10.01 -26.36 1.28
N GLU A 32 -10.96 -27.11 0.75
CA GLU A 32 -10.83 -28.51 0.34
C GLU A 32 -10.46 -28.61 -1.15
N ALA A 33 -9.60 -29.57 -1.50
CA ALA A 33 -9.04 -29.64 -2.85
C ALA A 33 -10.08 -29.95 -3.94
N ASP A 34 -11.20 -30.55 -3.58
CA ASP A 34 -12.32 -30.80 -4.49
C ASP A 34 -13.34 -29.64 -4.54
N GLY A 35 -13.09 -28.56 -3.80
CA GLY A 35 -13.92 -27.36 -3.75
C GLY A 35 -15.31 -27.58 -3.13
N ALA A 36 -15.49 -28.67 -2.39
CA ALA A 36 -16.64 -28.84 -1.53
C ALA A 36 -16.62 -27.81 -0.39
N GLN A 37 -17.81 -27.44 0.07
CA GLN A 37 -17.97 -26.56 1.23
C GLN A 37 -19.07 -27.10 2.12
N ASP A 38 -18.70 -28.08 2.94
CA ASP A 38 -19.65 -28.88 3.71
C ASP A 38 -19.85 -28.36 5.15
N ILE A 39 -18.89 -27.59 5.69
CA ILE A 39 -18.98 -27.04 7.04
C ILE A 39 -20.12 -26.02 7.11
N GLY A 40 -20.99 -26.18 8.11
CA GLY A 40 -22.15 -25.30 8.31
C GLY A 40 -23.43 -25.75 7.58
N TYR A 41 -23.36 -26.78 6.73
CA TYR A 41 -24.50 -27.34 6.02
C TYR A 41 -25.00 -28.66 6.65
N PRO A 42 -26.32 -28.93 6.62
CA PRO A 42 -26.84 -30.24 7.01
C PRO A 42 -26.31 -31.33 6.08
N SER A 43 -25.76 -32.40 6.65
CA SER A 43 -25.32 -33.54 5.84
C SER A 43 -26.50 -34.20 5.14
N ILE A 44 -26.39 -34.36 3.82
CA ILE A 44 -27.34 -35.14 3.01
C ILE A 44 -27.10 -36.65 3.14
N HIS A 45 -25.99 -37.06 3.75
CA HIS A 45 -25.62 -38.46 3.92
C HIS A 45 -26.18 -39.03 5.23
N ILE A 46 -27.38 -39.61 5.15
CA ILE A 46 -28.10 -40.17 6.30
C ILE A 46 -27.45 -41.42 6.96
N PHE A 47 -26.40 -41.98 6.36
CA PHE A 47 -25.70 -43.18 6.87
C PHE A 47 -24.18 -43.05 6.95
N ASN A 48 -23.61 -41.91 6.52
CA ASN A 48 -22.18 -41.65 6.67
C ASN A 48 -21.97 -40.60 7.74
N ASP A 49 -20.90 -40.77 8.50
CA ASP A 49 -20.42 -39.75 9.41
C ASP A 49 -19.64 -38.70 8.60
N PRO A 50 -20.16 -37.47 8.43
CA PRO A 50 -19.48 -36.43 7.67
C PRO A 50 -18.17 -35.97 8.33
N SER A 51 -17.91 -36.35 9.60
CA SER A 51 -16.66 -36.01 10.29
C SER A 51 -15.46 -36.89 9.91
N SER A 52 -15.67 -37.93 9.10
CA SER A 52 -14.60 -38.87 8.72
C SER A 52 -13.63 -38.34 7.66
N GLY A 53 -13.95 -37.21 7.02
CA GLY A 53 -13.21 -36.66 5.87
C GLY A 53 -13.27 -37.55 4.64
N TYR A 54 -13.01 -36.97 3.47
CA TYR A 54 -12.93 -37.65 2.20
C TYR A 54 -11.53 -37.43 1.58
N PHE A 55 -11.09 -38.39 0.75
CA PHE A 55 -9.75 -38.29 0.17
C PHE A 55 -9.66 -37.10 -0.82
N GLY A 56 -10.80 -36.69 -1.39
CA GLY A 56 -10.93 -35.56 -2.30
C GLY A 56 -10.57 -34.22 -1.65
N ASP A 57 -10.77 -34.10 -0.35
CA ASP A 57 -10.51 -32.88 0.43
C ASP A 57 -9.01 -32.53 0.49
N MET A 58 -8.15 -33.53 0.29
CA MET A 58 -6.72 -33.43 0.51
C MET A 58 -5.99 -32.92 -0.73
N TRP A 59 -5.13 -31.91 -0.54
CA TRP A 59 -4.28 -31.35 -1.58
C TRP A 59 -3.05 -32.25 -1.83
N PHE A 60 -3.03 -33.01 -2.94
CA PHE A 60 -1.86 -33.81 -3.34
C PHE A 60 -1.85 -34.11 -4.85
N LYS A 61 -0.65 -34.25 -5.43
CA LYS A 61 -0.49 -34.62 -6.84
C LYS A 61 -1.13 -35.97 -7.17
N GLY A 62 -2.09 -35.95 -8.10
CA GLY A 62 -2.88 -37.11 -8.51
C GLY A 62 -4.25 -37.20 -7.84
N ASN A 63 -4.66 -36.18 -7.08
CA ASN A 63 -6.04 -36.07 -6.63
C ASN A 63 -6.96 -35.73 -7.81
N THR A 64 -7.72 -36.72 -8.27
CA THR A 64 -8.67 -36.56 -9.39
C THR A 64 -9.87 -35.68 -9.04
N GLN A 65 -10.19 -35.49 -7.76
CA GLN A 65 -11.33 -34.65 -7.36
C GLN A 65 -11.01 -33.16 -7.55
N PHE A 66 -9.75 -32.75 -7.32
CA PHE A 66 -9.28 -31.43 -7.71
C PHE A 66 -9.40 -31.19 -9.21
N GLU A 67 -9.03 -32.17 -10.04
CA GLU A 67 -9.14 -32.06 -11.51
C GLU A 67 -10.60 -31.95 -11.97
N LEU A 68 -11.54 -32.59 -11.26
CA LEU A 68 -12.97 -32.43 -11.53
C LEU A 68 -13.47 -31.02 -11.20
N ALA A 69 -13.00 -30.44 -10.10
CA ALA A 69 -13.27 -29.06 -9.70
C ALA A 69 -12.59 -28.04 -10.63
N ASN A 70 -11.45 -28.41 -11.21
CA ASN A 70 -10.63 -27.58 -12.10
C ASN A 70 -10.31 -28.30 -13.42
N PRO A 71 -11.30 -28.47 -14.33
CA PRO A 71 -11.12 -29.29 -15.54
C PRO A 71 -10.00 -28.82 -16.47
N SER A 72 -9.64 -27.53 -16.43
CA SER A 72 -8.53 -26.98 -17.19
C SER A 72 -7.15 -27.39 -16.69
N MET A 73 -7.06 -28.04 -15.53
CA MET A 73 -5.81 -28.45 -14.87
C MET A 73 -5.60 -29.98 -14.84
N GLU A 74 -6.31 -30.73 -15.68
CA GLU A 74 -6.19 -32.18 -15.78
C GLU A 74 -4.72 -32.63 -16.01
N GLY A 75 -4.23 -33.53 -15.16
CA GLY A 75 -2.88 -34.09 -15.27
C GLY A 75 -1.75 -33.18 -14.77
N VAL A 76 -2.07 -31.99 -14.27
CA VAL A 76 -1.11 -31.06 -13.65
C VAL A 76 -1.06 -31.30 -12.13
N SER A 77 0.01 -30.89 -11.46
CA SER A 77 0.01 -30.87 -9.99
C SER A 77 -1.08 -29.89 -9.51
N PRO A 78 -1.87 -30.23 -8.46
CA PRO A 78 -2.85 -29.31 -7.90
C PRO A 78 -2.22 -27.99 -7.48
N GLU A 79 -3.00 -26.95 -7.66
CA GLU A 79 -2.66 -25.58 -7.32
C GLU A 79 -3.84 -24.98 -6.56
N PHE A 80 -3.55 -24.29 -5.46
CA PHE A 80 -4.50 -23.41 -4.81
C PHE A 80 -4.06 -21.97 -5.10
N GLY A 81 -4.76 -21.30 -6.02
CA GLY A 81 -4.37 -19.99 -6.53
C GLY A 81 -5.57 -19.09 -6.86
N PRO A 82 -5.34 -17.88 -7.40
CA PRO A 82 -6.41 -16.90 -7.61
C PRO A 82 -7.41 -17.31 -8.71
N PHE A 83 -7.04 -18.28 -9.55
CA PHE A 83 -7.78 -18.73 -10.72
C PHE A 83 -8.24 -20.20 -10.60
N THR A 84 -8.12 -20.80 -9.43
CA THR A 84 -8.57 -22.17 -9.14
C THR A 84 -9.91 -22.13 -8.40
N TYR A 85 -10.56 -23.29 -8.30
CA TYR A 85 -11.69 -23.52 -7.43
C TYR A 85 -11.35 -24.66 -6.46
N PRO A 86 -11.21 -24.40 -5.15
CA PRO A 86 -11.38 -23.09 -4.51
C PRO A 86 -10.26 -22.09 -4.88
N SER A 87 -10.50 -20.80 -4.62
CA SER A 87 -9.59 -19.71 -4.99
C SER A 87 -8.92 -19.09 -3.77
N THR A 88 -7.69 -18.59 -3.90
CA THR A 88 -7.00 -17.85 -2.82
C THR A 88 -7.48 -16.42 -2.60
N LYS A 89 -8.65 -16.03 -3.13
CA LYS A 89 -9.21 -14.70 -2.91
C LYS A 89 -9.60 -14.52 -1.45
N ALA A 90 -9.53 -13.29 -0.96
CA ALA A 90 -10.04 -12.95 0.36
C ALA A 90 -11.57 -13.06 0.41
N ASN A 91 -12.14 -13.03 1.62
CA ASN A 91 -13.57 -13.16 1.89
C ASN A 91 -14.40 -12.10 1.13
N ASP A 92 -13.86 -10.90 0.98
CA ASP A 92 -14.44 -9.77 0.23
C ASP A 92 -14.27 -9.87 -1.30
N GLY A 93 -13.64 -10.94 -1.79
CA GLY A 93 -13.33 -11.16 -3.19
C GLY A 93 -12.03 -10.51 -3.67
N SER A 94 -11.29 -9.82 -2.79
CA SER A 94 -10.00 -9.20 -3.11
C SER A 94 -8.97 -10.22 -3.56
N SER A 95 -8.11 -9.79 -4.48
CA SER A 95 -7.02 -10.63 -4.96
C SER A 95 -5.87 -10.62 -3.95
N THR A 96 -5.49 -11.80 -3.46
CA THR A 96 -4.29 -11.97 -2.61
C THR A 96 -3.02 -12.20 -3.43
N PHE A 97 -3.18 -12.65 -4.67
CA PHE A 97 -2.09 -13.10 -5.57
C PHE A 97 -1.23 -14.22 -5.01
N ILE A 98 -1.69 -14.88 -3.94
CA ILE A 98 -1.04 -16.04 -3.35
C ILE A 98 -1.36 -17.26 -4.19
N THR A 99 -0.35 -18.07 -4.47
CA THR A 99 -0.48 -19.39 -5.06
C THR A 99 0.28 -20.41 -4.21
N ILE A 100 -0.38 -21.49 -3.83
CA ILE A 100 0.21 -22.68 -3.24
C ILE A 100 0.25 -23.76 -4.33
N GLY A 101 1.45 -23.99 -4.87
CA GLY A 101 1.67 -24.83 -6.05
C GLY A 101 2.68 -25.94 -5.78
N ASP A 102 3.07 -26.63 -6.86
CA ASP A 102 4.04 -27.74 -6.85
C ASP A 102 3.79 -28.78 -5.76
N ILE A 103 2.52 -28.97 -5.40
CA ILE A 103 2.12 -29.86 -4.32
C ILE A 103 2.53 -31.28 -4.71
N SER A 104 3.32 -31.93 -3.87
CA SER A 104 3.86 -33.26 -4.15
C SER A 104 2.79 -34.34 -4.12
N LYS A 105 3.17 -35.56 -4.50
CA LYS A 105 2.32 -36.74 -4.25
C LYS A 105 2.13 -36.94 -2.75
N ALA A 106 1.05 -37.62 -2.38
CA ALA A 106 0.83 -38.07 -1.02
C ALA A 106 1.94 -39.03 -0.56
N GLY A 107 2.40 -38.87 0.67
CA GLY A 107 3.45 -39.68 1.29
C GLY A 107 3.76 -39.18 2.69
N ASP A 108 4.73 -39.82 3.35
CA ASP A 108 5.14 -39.47 4.73
C ASP A 108 5.71 -38.04 4.85
N THR A 109 6.15 -37.46 3.74
CA THR A 109 6.58 -36.07 3.65
C THR A 109 6.09 -35.50 2.34
N MET A 110 5.44 -34.33 2.42
CA MET A 110 4.97 -33.59 1.26
C MET A 110 5.74 -32.28 1.12
N SER A 111 5.82 -31.79 -0.11
CA SER A 111 6.39 -30.48 -0.44
C SER A 111 5.39 -29.67 -1.25
N PHE A 112 5.48 -28.35 -1.14
CA PHE A 112 4.74 -27.39 -1.95
C PHE A 112 5.55 -26.10 -2.03
N THR A 113 5.19 -25.24 -2.96
CA THR A 113 5.71 -23.88 -3.09
C THR A 113 4.63 -22.88 -2.71
N VAL A 114 5.02 -21.76 -2.12
CA VAL A 114 4.14 -20.61 -1.89
C VAL A 114 4.75 -19.43 -2.62
N THR A 115 3.98 -18.80 -3.49
CA THR A 115 4.41 -17.66 -4.28
C THR A 115 3.37 -16.55 -4.20
N ASN A 116 3.82 -15.30 -4.31
CA ASN A 116 2.96 -14.15 -4.53
C ASN A 116 3.45 -13.41 -5.79
N SER A 117 2.57 -13.18 -6.76
CA SER A 117 2.98 -12.59 -8.04
C SER A 117 3.16 -11.07 -8.01
N LEU A 118 2.66 -10.38 -6.97
CA LEU A 118 2.83 -8.94 -6.80
C LEU A 118 3.98 -8.57 -5.86
N ILE A 119 4.34 -9.46 -4.95
CA ILE A 119 5.37 -9.18 -3.96
C ILE A 119 6.75 -9.50 -4.54
N LEU A 120 7.63 -8.51 -4.50
CA LEU A 120 9.03 -8.67 -4.90
C LEU A 120 9.72 -9.73 -4.05
N TYR A 121 10.63 -10.50 -4.65
CA TYR A 121 11.43 -11.47 -3.92
C TYR A 121 12.16 -10.81 -2.73
N GLY A 122 12.02 -11.38 -1.54
CA GLY A 122 12.57 -10.83 -0.30
C GLY A 122 11.66 -9.85 0.43
N PHE A 123 10.47 -9.55 -0.11
CA PHE A 123 9.43 -8.76 0.56
C PHE A 123 8.22 -9.64 0.95
N PRO A 124 7.35 -9.18 1.88
CA PRO A 124 7.59 -8.07 2.79
C PRO A 124 8.71 -8.43 3.78
N ASP A 125 9.71 -7.55 3.92
CA ASP A 125 10.70 -7.66 4.98
C ASP A 125 10.22 -6.78 6.14
N SER A 126 9.52 -7.38 7.10
CA SER A 126 9.04 -6.68 8.31
C SER A 126 10.19 -6.13 9.18
N THR A 127 11.43 -6.52 8.88
CA THR A 127 12.64 -5.97 9.51
C THR A 127 13.30 -4.87 8.68
N ALA A 128 12.75 -4.54 7.51
CA ALA A 128 13.34 -3.53 6.65
C ALA A 128 13.16 -2.13 7.23
N PHE A 129 11.98 -1.82 7.78
CA PHE A 129 11.64 -0.47 8.28
C PHE A 129 12.01 0.61 7.25
N ILE A 130 11.43 0.51 6.05
CA ILE A 130 11.72 1.45 4.95
C ILE A 130 11.43 2.88 5.43
N ARG A 131 12.36 3.80 5.15
CA ARG A 131 12.25 5.23 5.46
C ARG A 131 12.06 6.04 4.20
N THR A 132 12.79 5.72 3.13
CA THR A 132 12.66 6.37 1.83
C THR A 132 13.19 5.48 0.72
N ILE A 133 12.73 5.74 -0.50
CA ILE A 133 13.17 5.09 -1.74
C ILE A 133 13.58 6.20 -2.71
N SER A 134 14.83 6.20 -3.14
CA SER A 134 15.40 7.27 -3.96
C SER A 134 16.62 6.75 -4.75
N ASP A 135 16.89 7.35 -5.89
CA ASP A 135 18.09 7.09 -6.71
C ASP A 135 19.30 7.78 -6.07
N VAL A 136 19.83 7.19 -4.99
CA VAL A 136 20.94 7.72 -4.19
C VAL A 136 22.26 7.63 -4.97
N SER A 137 22.43 6.57 -5.75
CA SER A 137 23.60 6.35 -6.60
C SER A 137 23.58 7.14 -7.92
N GLN A 138 22.43 7.73 -8.27
CA GLN A 138 22.19 8.46 -9.51
C GLN A 138 22.38 7.58 -10.77
N ASP A 139 22.06 6.28 -10.67
CA ASP A 139 22.16 5.30 -11.77
C ASP A 139 20.81 5.02 -12.47
N SER A 140 19.79 5.83 -12.15
CA SER A 140 18.39 5.65 -12.57
C SER A 140 17.70 4.42 -11.98
N LYS A 141 18.26 3.82 -10.93
CA LYS A 141 17.61 2.77 -10.15
C LYS A 141 17.53 3.20 -8.70
N ASN A 142 16.35 3.05 -8.13
CA ASN A 142 16.16 3.45 -6.75
C ASN A 142 16.85 2.50 -5.78
N GLU A 143 17.51 3.09 -4.79
CA GLU A 143 17.91 2.44 -3.57
C GLU A 143 16.87 2.59 -2.46
N ILE A 144 16.98 1.70 -1.47
CA ILE A 144 16.13 1.70 -0.30
C ILE A 144 16.97 2.15 0.88
N ILE A 145 16.50 3.17 1.60
CA ILE A 145 16.99 3.49 2.94
C ILE A 145 15.97 2.97 3.94
N GLY A 146 16.40 2.12 4.85
CA GLY A 146 15.55 1.56 5.91
C GLY A 146 16.31 1.37 7.21
N GLY A 147 15.62 0.91 8.24
CA GLY A 147 16.22 0.50 9.52
C GLY A 147 15.49 1.02 10.74
N LYS A 148 15.56 0.25 11.83
CA LYS A 148 14.94 0.57 13.14
C LYS A 148 15.94 1.14 14.14
N ASP A 149 17.01 0.39 14.42
CA ASP A 149 18.04 0.81 15.38
C ASP A 149 19.17 1.58 14.69
N SER A 150 19.38 1.34 13.40
CA SER A 150 20.34 2.04 12.58
C SER A 150 19.87 2.05 11.14
N LEU A 151 20.00 3.21 10.49
CA LEU A 151 19.72 3.37 9.07
C LEU A 151 20.78 2.66 8.25
N TRP A 152 20.29 1.96 7.23
CA TRP A 152 21.06 1.31 6.20
C TRP A 152 20.56 1.71 4.83
N LEU A 153 21.47 1.72 3.86
CA LEU A 153 21.20 1.83 2.43
C LEU A 153 21.36 0.45 1.78
N GLN A 154 20.44 0.08 0.90
CA GLN A 154 20.54 -1.13 0.09
C GLN A 154 20.46 -0.78 -1.39
N GLN A 155 21.53 -1.12 -2.11
CA GLN A 155 21.63 -0.91 -3.55
C GLN A 155 20.84 -1.94 -4.34
N TYR A 156 20.38 -1.53 -5.53
CA TYR A 156 19.84 -2.47 -6.50
C TYR A 156 20.97 -3.39 -7.05
N PRO A 157 20.76 -4.71 -7.21
CA PRO A 157 19.55 -5.46 -6.89
C PRO A 157 19.41 -5.68 -5.37
N TRP A 158 18.18 -5.51 -4.87
CA TRP A 158 17.83 -5.58 -3.44
C TRP A 158 17.97 -7.01 -2.86
N THR A 159 19.20 -7.48 -2.74
CA THR A 159 19.55 -8.77 -2.15
C THR A 159 19.96 -8.59 -0.69
N THR A 160 19.60 -9.54 0.17
CA THR A 160 19.67 -9.40 1.65
C THR A 160 21.06 -9.15 2.22
N ASN A 161 22.13 -9.32 1.43
CA ASN A 161 23.52 -9.27 1.91
C ASN A 161 24.26 -7.93 1.66
N ASN A 162 23.62 -6.92 1.07
CA ASN A 162 24.30 -5.68 0.64
C ASN A 162 23.83 -4.41 1.38
N LYS A 163 23.49 -4.50 2.68
CA LYS A 163 23.10 -3.34 3.50
C LYS A 163 24.34 -2.57 4.00
N ILE A 164 24.42 -1.27 3.71
CA ILE A 164 25.47 -0.35 4.19
C ILE A 164 24.87 0.51 5.30
N TYR A 165 25.30 0.31 6.54
CA TYR A 165 24.82 1.06 7.70
C TYR A 165 25.60 2.37 7.88
N PHE A 166 24.91 3.48 8.11
CA PHE A 166 25.54 4.81 8.15
C PHE A 166 25.11 5.72 9.32
N HIS A 167 24.01 5.41 10.00
CA HIS A 167 23.50 6.26 11.07
C HIS A 167 22.79 5.43 12.15
N SER A 168 23.10 5.66 13.43
CA SER A 168 22.43 5.00 14.55
C SER A 168 21.31 5.88 15.09
N LEU A 169 20.12 5.29 15.23
CA LEU A 169 18.91 6.01 15.62
C LEU A 169 18.73 6.03 17.14
N ASN A 170 18.35 7.19 17.64
CA ASN A 170 17.94 7.44 19.02
C ASN A 170 16.42 7.63 19.14
N SER A 171 15.76 8.03 18.05
CA SER A 171 14.29 8.09 17.93
C SER A 171 13.78 7.14 16.85
N ASN A 172 12.55 6.66 17.01
CA ASN A 172 11.84 5.92 15.95
C ASN A 172 11.05 6.86 15.01
N ASP A 173 10.83 8.11 15.43
CA ASP A 173 10.20 9.14 14.60
C ASP A 173 11.28 9.82 13.76
N VAL A 174 11.42 9.36 12.52
CA VAL A 174 12.55 9.69 11.65
C VAL A 174 12.04 10.04 10.26
N PHE A 175 12.46 11.19 9.76
CA PHE A 175 12.30 11.55 8.36
C PHE A 175 13.67 11.51 7.65
N VAL A 176 13.72 10.93 6.46
CA VAL A 176 14.93 10.88 5.62
C VAL A 176 14.66 11.60 4.30
N GLY A 177 15.38 12.69 4.08
CA GLY A 177 15.34 13.46 2.84
C GLY A 177 16.56 13.20 1.96
N VAL A 178 16.38 13.27 0.64
CA VAL A 178 17.45 13.08 -0.34
C VAL A 178 17.46 14.24 -1.32
N SER A 179 18.64 14.81 -1.58
CA SER A 179 18.84 15.90 -2.55
C SER A 179 20.16 15.74 -3.30
N TYR A 180 20.26 16.35 -4.48
CA TYR A 180 21.36 16.07 -5.42
C TYR A 180 22.23 17.31 -5.70
N GLN A 181 23.54 17.24 -5.48
CA GLN A 181 24.47 18.34 -5.75
C GLN A 181 25.63 17.89 -6.64
N GLY A 182 25.41 17.89 -7.96
CA GLY A 182 26.36 17.30 -8.90
C GLY A 182 26.51 15.81 -8.61
N ASP A 183 27.75 15.33 -8.53
CA ASP A 183 28.06 13.91 -8.28
C ASP A 183 27.99 13.51 -6.78
N ILE A 184 27.35 14.33 -5.96
CA ILE A 184 27.14 14.09 -4.53
C ILE A 184 25.64 14.01 -4.27
N THR A 185 25.23 12.96 -3.57
CA THR A 185 23.87 12.86 -3.03
C THR A 185 23.92 13.23 -1.55
N ASN A 186 23.17 14.26 -1.17
CA ASN A 186 22.99 14.65 0.23
C ASN A 186 21.81 13.86 0.82
N ILE A 187 22.04 13.25 1.98
CA ILE A 187 21.03 12.52 2.74
C ILE A 187 20.88 13.23 4.07
N ASP A 188 19.69 13.77 4.31
CA ASP A 188 19.33 14.40 5.57
C ASP A 188 18.52 13.45 6.43
N VAL A 189 18.90 13.34 7.70
CA VAL A 189 18.19 12.53 8.70
C VAL A 189 17.68 13.47 9.78
N PHE A 190 16.36 13.49 9.98
CA PHE A 190 15.68 14.23 11.03
C PHE A 190 15.15 13.24 12.06
N GLU A 191 15.72 13.25 13.26
CA GLU A 191 15.23 12.48 14.40
C GLU A 191 14.37 13.38 15.27
N PHE A 192 13.07 13.11 15.36
CA PHE A 192 12.14 13.93 16.13
C PHE A 192 12.04 13.46 17.58
N ASP A 193 12.01 14.45 18.48
CA ASP A 193 11.65 14.34 19.89
C ASP A 193 10.38 15.16 20.17
N PHE A 194 9.88 15.16 21.42
CA PHE A 194 8.61 15.82 21.78
C PHE A 194 8.50 17.31 21.40
N TYR A 195 9.60 18.07 21.40
CA TYR A 195 9.59 19.53 21.15
C TYR A 195 10.78 20.02 20.34
N SER A 196 11.61 19.11 19.84
CA SER A 196 12.87 19.39 19.15
C SER A 196 13.11 18.30 18.12
N PHE A 197 14.07 18.53 17.25
CA PHE A 197 14.62 17.47 16.42
C PHE A 197 16.11 17.62 16.28
N ARG A 198 16.77 16.50 15.97
CA ARG A 198 18.18 16.47 15.61
C ARG A 198 18.30 16.23 14.13
N HIS A 199 19.11 17.04 13.46
CA HIS A 199 19.29 17.03 12.02
C HIS A 199 20.73 16.65 11.69
N PHE A 200 20.89 15.64 10.86
CA PHE A 200 22.17 15.15 10.38
C PHE A 200 22.21 15.25 8.87
N ARG A 201 23.32 15.73 8.30
CA ARG A 201 23.55 15.69 6.85
C ARG A 201 24.72 14.78 6.53
N TYR A 202 24.48 13.83 5.63
CA TYR A 202 25.49 12.94 5.06
C TYR A 202 25.68 13.24 3.58
N ASN A 203 26.92 13.19 3.12
CA ASN A 203 27.24 13.14 1.70
C ASN A 203 27.53 11.70 1.30
N PHE A 204 26.86 11.23 0.24
CA PHE A 204 27.12 9.97 -0.43
C PHE A 204 27.83 10.25 -1.76
N HIS A 205 29.03 9.69 -1.92
CA HIS A 205 29.86 9.88 -3.11
C HIS A 205 29.75 8.71 -4.08
N ILE A 206 29.36 8.99 -5.33
CA ILE A 206 29.08 8.00 -6.38
C ILE A 206 30.35 7.21 -6.79
N ASP A 207 31.51 7.88 -6.85
CA ASP A 207 32.74 7.35 -7.46
C ASP A 207 33.54 6.35 -6.61
N GLN A 208 33.17 6.14 -5.35
CA GLN A 208 33.86 5.16 -4.51
C GLN A 208 33.15 3.82 -4.61
N SER A 209 33.89 2.73 -4.84
CA SER A 209 33.39 1.41 -5.24
C SER A 209 32.34 0.73 -4.34
N LEU A 210 31.92 1.38 -3.25
CA LEU A 210 30.81 0.98 -2.38
C LEU A 210 29.97 2.17 -1.86
N GLY A 211 30.25 3.41 -2.27
CA GLY A 211 29.65 4.62 -1.70
C GLY A 211 30.06 4.85 -0.24
N ASP A 212 30.88 5.87 0.01
CA ASP A 212 31.23 6.24 1.39
C ASP A 212 30.28 7.34 1.90
N PHE A 213 29.82 7.18 3.15
CA PHE A 213 28.99 8.15 3.84
C PHE A 213 29.89 9.06 4.66
N SER A 214 29.90 10.35 4.34
CA SER A 214 30.60 11.34 5.15
C SER A 214 29.61 12.25 5.87
N LEU A 215 29.64 12.23 7.21
CA LEU A 215 28.85 13.16 8.02
C LEU A 215 29.39 14.58 7.83
N VAL A 216 28.53 15.48 7.37
CA VAL A 216 28.85 16.89 7.13
C VAL A 216 28.62 17.71 8.40
N TYR A 217 27.46 17.54 9.04
CA TYR A 217 27.14 18.14 10.33
C TYR A 217 26.08 17.34 11.07
N ASP A 218 26.02 17.57 12.39
CA ASP A 218 24.83 17.32 13.21
C ASP A 218 24.47 18.58 13.98
N GLU A 219 23.18 18.87 14.07
CA GLU A 219 22.65 20.01 14.81
C GLU A 219 21.37 19.64 15.56
N THR A 220 21.13 20.31 16.68
CA THR A 220 19.87 20.21 17.44
C THR A 220 19.11 21.50 17.26
N ILE A 221 17.83 21.38 16.90
CA ILE A 221 16.92 22.50 16.76
C ILE A 221 15.87 22.39 17.87
N ASP A 222 15.89 23.35 18.80
CA ASP A 222 15.01 23.43 19.97
C ASP A 222 13.59 23.92 19.61
N SER A 223 13.03 23.41 18.51
CA SER A 223 11.67 23.67 18.04
C SER A 223 11.27 22.59 17.04
N ILE A 224 9.98 22.24 16.98
CA ILE A 224 9.46 21.35 15.94
C ILE A 224 9.36 22.12 14.62
N ALA A 225 9.99 21.58 13.58
CA ALA A 225 9.81 22.01 12.20
C ALA A 225 9.83 20.80 11.26
N PHE A 226 9.11 20.88 10.16
CA PHE A 226 8.91 19.79 9.22
C PHE A 226 9.71 20.07 7.93
N PRO A 227 10.58 19.12 7.50
CA PRO A 227 11.38 19.28 6.30
C PRO A 227 10.54 19.11 5.04
N ILE A 228 10.78 20.00 4.06
CA ILE A 228 10.17 19.96 2.73
C ILE A 228 11.26 20.09 1.68
N TYR A 229 11.19 19.21 0.69
CA TYR A 229 12.06 19.24 -0.48
C TYR A 229 11.25 19.76 -1.66
N SER A 230 11.60 20.95 -2.14
CA SER A 230 11.05 21.46 -3.39
C SER A 230 11.79 20.83 -4.56
N HIS A 231 11.03 20.17 -5.45
CA HIS A 231 11.56 19.57 -6.67
C HIS A 231 12.33 20.57 -7.54
N ASP A 232 11.91 21.83 -7.55
CA ASP A 232 12.45 22.85 -8.46
C ASP A 232 13.73 23.52 -7.94
N SER A 233 13.91 23.56 -6.62
CA SER A 233 15.05 24.25 -6.00
C SER A 233 16.11 23.29 -5.47
N ASN A 234 15.76 22.01 -5.27
CA ASN A 234 16.56 21.01 -4.60
C ASN A 234 17.12 21.52 -3.24
N ASN A 235 16.39 22.47 -2.64
CA ASN A 235 16.67 23.04 -1.35
C ASN A 235 15.74 22.42 -0.31
N LEU A 236 16.31 22.19 0.86
CA LEU A 236 15.57 21.87 2.07
C LEU A 236 14.99 23.15 2.66
N GLU A 237 13.69 23.17 2.86
CA GLU A 237 12.98 24.19 3.64
C GLU A 237 12.41 23.56 4.92
N LEU A 238 12.36 24.33 6.00
CA LEU A 238 11.78 23.91 7.29
C LEU A 238 10.52 24.72 7.56
N MET A 239 9.39 24.02 7.75
CA MET A 239 8.11 24.64 8.09
C MET A 239 7.79 24.47 9.57
N SER A 240 7.33 25.52 10.24
CA SER A 240 6.72 25.39 11.57
C SER A 240 5.47 24.50 11.53
N ASP A 241 5.01 24.04 12.70
CA ASP A 241 3.77 23.25 12.81
C ASP A 241 2.54 23.92 12.16
N ILE A 242 2.43 25.24 12.24
CA ILE A 242 1.34 26.00 11.62
C ILE A 242 1.46 26.00 10.09
N GLU A 243 2.68 26.21 9.57
CA GLU A 243 2.96 26.20 8.14
C GLU A 243 2.76 24.80 7.55
N TRP A 244 3.19 23.75 8.26
CA TRP A 244 3.01 22.36 7.86
C TRP A 244 1.54 21.94 7.78
N LYS A 245 0.74 22.30 8.79
CA LYS A 245 -0.73 22.07 8.78
C LYS A 245 -1.44 22.78 7.63
N SER A 246 -0.92 23.94 7.22
CA SER A 246 -1.41 24.65 6.04
C SER A 246 -0.94 23.99 4.75
N HIS A 247 0.32 23.55 4.69
CA HIS A 247 0.95 22.92 3.53
C HIS A 247 0.27 21.60 3.15
N THR A 248 0.03 20.72 4.13
CA THR A 248 -0.62 19.40 3.94
C THR A 248 -2.06 19.47 3.44
N LYS A 249 -2.67 20.65 3.46
CA LYS A 249 -4.03 20.91 2.95
C LYS A 249 -4.04 21.67 1.63
N ARG A 250 -2.91 21.75 0.94
CA ARG A 250 -2.76 22.52 -0.31
C ARG A 250 -2.20 21.68 -1.43
N VAL A 251 -2.61 22.04 -2.63
CA VAL A 251 -2.02 21.56 -3.87
C VAL A 251 -1.49 22.77 -4.64
N PHE A 252 -0.21 22.74 -4.95
CA PHE A 252 0.48 23.86 -5.58
C PHE A 252 0.49 23.70 -7.10
N ALA A 253 0.05 24.73 -7.82
CA ALA A 253 0.18 24.86 -9.27
C ALA A 253 1.06 26.07 -9.62
N SER A 254 1.37 26.24 -10.90
CA SER A 254 2.28 27.29 -11.36
C SER A 254 1.76 28.72 -11.13
N SER A 255 0.45 28.93 -11.19
CA SER A 255 -0.18 30.27 -11.10
C SER A 255 -1.31 30.39 -10.08
N PHE A 256 -1.72 29.27 -9.47
CA PHE A 256 -2.76 29.20 -8.46
C PHE A 256 -2.49 28.04 -7.52
N ASN A 257 -3.19 28.00 -6.39
CA ASN A 257 -3.13 26.89 -5.45
C ASN A 257 -4.54 26.46 -5.08
N TYR A 258 -4.75 25.15 -4.97
CA TYR A 258 -5.94 24.62 -4.32
C TYR A 258 -5.68 24.44 -2.83
N GLY A 259 -6.73 24.50 -2.02
CA GLY A 259 -6.62 24.09 -0.64
C GLY A 259 -7.94 23.88 0.08
N ILE A 260 -7.88 23.11 1.15
CA ILE A 260 -8.99 22.89 2.07
C ILE A 260 -8.87 23.93 3.20
N ASP A 261 -9.94 24.70 3.44
CA ASP A 261 -9.95 25.72 4.49
C ASP A 261 -9.92 25.08 5.90
N LEU A 262 -9.63 25.87 6.94
CA LEU A 262 -9.54 25.44 8.34
C LEU A 262 -10.84 24.80 8.85
N GLY A 263 -12.00 25.18 8.29
CA GLY A 263 -13.30 24.56 8.59
C GLY A 263 -13.51 23.20 7.90
N ASN A 264 -12.54 22.73 7.10
CA ASN A 264 -12.64 21.57 6.24
C ASN A 264 -13.81 21.63 5.26
N SER A 265 -14.31 22.83 4.91
CA SER A 265 -15.50 23.03 4.09
C SER A 265 -15.09 23.55 2.71
N GLY A 266 -15.51 22.82 1.67
CA GLY A 266 -15.20 23.12 0.29
C GLY A 266 -13.73 23.04 -0.09
N ILE A 267 -13.47 23.46 -1.33
CA ILE A 267 -12.13 23.58 -1.91
C ILE A 267 -11.97 25.01 -2.38
N SER A 268 -10.92 25.65 -1.87
CA SER A 268 -10.52 26.99 -2.25
C SER A 268 -9.54 26.96 -3.43
N VAL A 269 -9.67 27.91 -4.35
CA VAL A 269 -8.68 28.25 -5.38
C VAL A 269 -8.14 29.63 -5.03
N THR A 270 -6.84 29.74 -4.85
CA THR A 270 -6.17 31.02 -4.57
C THR A 270 -5.19 31.35 -5.68
N ASP A 271 -5.38 32.48 -6.34
CA ASP A 271 -4.53 33.02 -7.40
C ASP A 271 -4.12 34.48 -7.07
N PHE A 272 -3.67 35.23 -8.08
CA PHE A 272 -3.31 36.64 -7.92
C PHE A 272 -4.52 37.56 -7.65
N ASP A 273 -5.70 37.18 -8.13
CA ASP A 273 -6.92 37.98 -8.06
C ASP A 273 -7.71 37.74 -6.76
N GLY A 274 -7.42 36.65 -6.05
CA GLY A 274 -7.88 36.40 -4.70
C GLY A 274 -8.13 34.92 -4.41
N THR A 275 -9.00 34.66 -3.43
CA THR A 275 -9.43 33.31 -3.08
C THR A 275 -10.92 33.14 -3.38
N ASN A 276 -11.27 32.07 -4.11
CA ASN A 276 -12.64 31.64 -4.35
C ASN A 276 -12.84 30.23 -3.79
N THR A 277 -13.96 29.96 -3.12
CA THR A 277 -14.28 28.64 -2.59
C THR A 277 -15.50 28.07 -3.31
N LYS A 278 -15.44 26.77 -3.61
CA LYS A 278 -16.57 25.99 -4.14
C LYS A 278 -16.81 24.78 -3.25
N TRP A 279 -17.99 24.15 -3.38
CA TRP A 279 -18.37 22.96 -2.61
C TRP A 279 -18.42 23.20 -1.09
N GLU A 280 -18.80 24.40 -0.66
CA GLU A 280 -18.84 24.80 0.76
C GLU A 280 -19.76 23.90 1.63
N ASP A 281 -20.76 23.27 1.03
CA ASP A 281 -21.64 22.32 1.75
C ASP A 281 -20.99 20.94 1.99
N GLN A 282 -19.82 20.67 1.39
CA GLN A 282 -19.09 19.40 1.50
C GLN A 282 -17.86 19.56 2.41
N SER A 283 -17.57 18.54 3.23
CA SER A 283 -16.40 18.57 4.11
C SER A 283 -15.26 17.66 3.66
N PHE A 284 -14.10 18.23 3.34
CA PHE A 284 -12.92 17.52 2.84
C PHE A 284 -11.81 17.39 3.89
N GLN A 285 -11.14 16.24 3.93
CA GLN A 285 -10.05 15.96 4.87
C GLN A 285 -8.68 15.91 4.20
N THR A 286 -8.61 15.41 2.97
CA THR A 286 -7.35 15.24 2.22
C THR A 286 -7.54 15.71 0.79
N ILE A 287 -6.49 16.31 0.23
CA ILE A 287 -6.45 16.79 -1.14
C ILE A 287 -5.14 16.34 -1.79
N ALA A 288 -5.20 15.99 -3.07
CA ALA A 288 -4.05 15.70 -3.90
C ALA A 288 -4.26 16.31 -5.29
N GLY A 289 -3.16 16.58 -5.99
CA GLY A 289 -3.17 17.14 -7.34
C GLY A 289 -2.55 16.21 -8.34
N ILE A 290 -3.20 16.05 -9.48
CA ILE A 290 -2.65 15.36 -10.64
C ILE A 290 -3.38 15.83 -11.91
N ASP A 291 -2.72 15.80 -13.06
CA ASP A 291 -3.40 15.95 -14.35
C ASP A 291 -4.03 14.61 -14.72
N LEU A 292 -5.33 14.44 -14.45
CA LEU A 292 -6.02 13.16 -14.50
C LEU A 292 -6.51 12.85 -15.92
N ASP A 293 -6.92 13.86 -16.69
CA ASP A 293 -7.40 13.71 -18.07
C ASP A 293 -6.37 14.08 -19.16
N LEU A 294 -5.15 14.44 -18.75
CA LEU A 294 -4.00 14.76 -19.60
C LEU A 294 -4.22 16.02 -20.46
N ASP A 295 -4.96 17.00 -19.94
CA ASP A 295 -5.19 18.28 -20.60
C ASP A 295 -4.11 19.35 -20.29
N ALA A 296 -3.08 18.99 -19.52
CA ALA A 296 -2.01 19.84 -19.01
C ALA A 296 -2.45 20.89 -17.97
N SER A 297 -3.66 20.76 -17.45
CA SER A 297 -4.16 21.49 -16.29
C SER A 297 -4.13 20.59 -15.05
N LEU A 298 -4.01 21.22 -13.89
CA LEU A 298 -4.01 20.49 -12.62
C LEU A 298 -5.44 20.20 -12.18
N ASP A 299 -5.76 18.91 -12.06
CA ASP A 299 -6.99 18.42 -11.45
C ASP A 299 -6.80 18.15 -9.95
N VAL A 300 -7.92 18.07 -9.25
CA VAL A 300 -7.98 17.90 -7.80
C VAL A 300 -8.67 16.61 -7.43
N LEU A 301 -7.97 15.75 -6.71
CA LEU A 301 -8.55 14.63 -5.98
C LEU A 301 -8.80 15.07 -4.54
N ALA A 302 -10.03 14.92 -4.04
CA ALA A 302 -10.38 15.29 -2.67
C ALA A 302 -11.16 14.18 -1.98
N LEU A 303 -10.68 13.76 -0.80
CA LEU A 303 -11.33 12.77 0.05
C LEU A 303 -12.15 13.49 1.12
N ASP A 304 -13.44 13.18 1.19
CA ASP A 304 -14.34 13.76 2.17
C ASP A 304 -14.26 13.08 3.54
N SER A 305 -14.96 13.65 4.52
CA SER A 305 -14.96 13.13 5.89
C SER A 305 -15.68 11.79 6.10
N LEU A 306 -16.40 11.31 5.09
CA LEU A 306 -17.04 10.00 5.04
C LEU A 306 -16.21 8.99 4.23
N GLY A 307 -15.03 9.37 3.76
CA GLY A 307 -14.16 8.52 2.94
C GLY A 307 -14.57 8.46 1.47
N ILE A 308 -15.41 9.37 0.99
CA ILE A 308 -15.82 9.41 -0.41
C ILE A 308 -14.84 10.26 -1.21
N LEU A 309 -14.28 9.67 -2.27
CA LEU A 309 -13.33 10.33 -3.15
C LEU A 309 -14.04 11.07 -4.30
N TYR A 310 -13.67 12.33 -4.48
CA TYR A 310 -14.09 13.18 -5.58
C TYR A 310 -12.88 13.50 -6.47
N ALA A 311 -13.12 13.66 -7.77
CA ALA A 311 -12.18 14.28 -8.69
C ALA A 311 -12.84 15.50 -9.32
N PHE A 312 -12.11 16.60 -9.39
CA PHE A 312 -12.54 17.84 -9.99
C PHE A 312 -11.54 18.30 -11.02
N ASN A 313 -12.03 18.83 -12.15
CA ASN A 313 -11.18 19.48 -13.11
C ASN A 313 -10.62 20.81 -12.58
N SER A 314 -9.83 21.52 -13.38
CA SER A 314 -9.25 22.81 -13.01
C SER A 314 -10.25 23.90 -12.60
N ASP A 315 -11.51 23.79 -13.06
CA ASP A 315 -12.61 24.71 -12.69
C ASP A 315 -13.34 24.27 -11.41
N LEU A 316 -12.86 23.24 -10.72
CA LEU A 316 -13.53 22.54 -9.62
C LEU A 316 -14.92 21.97 -9.99
N ILE A 317 -15.09 21.52 -11.25
CA ILE A 317 -16.28 20.80 -11.71
C ILE A 317 -16.02 19.29 -11.56
N ILE A 318 -16.98 18.55 -11.00
CA ILE A 318 -16.86 17.10 -10.83
C ILE A 318 -16.60 16.42 -12.17
N MET A 319 -15.56 15.58 -12.22
CA MET A 319 -15.20 14.79 -13.37
C MET A 319 -16.09 13.55 -13.50
N ALA A 320 -16.27 13.06 -14.73
CA ALA A 320 -17.06 11.87 -14.98
C ALA A 320 -16.48 10.64 -14.24
N GLY A 321 -17.35 9.84 -13.64
CA GLY A 321 -16.96 8.68 -12.83
C GLY A 321 -16.86 8.96 -11.32
N PHE A 322 -16.90 10.24 -10.92
CA PHE A 322 -16.85 10.66 -9.53
C PHE A 322 -18.18 11.28 -9.06
N PRO A 323 -18.48 11.28 -7.74
CA PRO A 323 -17.70 10.65 -6.67
C PRO A 323 -17.73 9.12 -6.70
N LEU A 324 -16.71 8.49 -6.11
CA LEU A 324 -16.66 7.04 -5.97
C LEU A 324 -17.68 6.55 -4.93
N LYS A 325 -18.23 5.34 -5.14
CA LYS A 325 -19.21 4.73 -4.22
C LYS A 325 -18.56 3.73 -3.26
N ILE A 326 -17.32 3.98 -2.87
CA ILE A 326 -16.50 3.14 -2.00
C ILE A 326 -15.96 4.06 -0.91
N GLU A 327 -16.08 3.63 0.35
CA GLU A 327 -15.49 4.33 1.49
C GLU A 327 -13.99 4.02 1.57
N LEU A 328 -13.18 5.06 1.50
CA LEU A 328 -11.72 5.02 1.39
C LEU A 328 -11.09 5.84 2.52
N GLN A 329 -9.78 5.68 2.71
CA GLN A 329 -9.00 6.46 3.67
C GLN A 329 -7.76 7.07 3.02
N SER A 330 -7.27 8.15 3.64
CA SER A 330 -6.03 8.82 3.25
C SER A 330 -4.80 7.92 3.47
N PRO A 331 -3.68 8.16 2.75
CA PRO A 331 -3.47 9.22 1.75
C PRO A 331 -4.05 8.87 0.38
N ILE A 332 -4.22 9.91 -0.46
CA ILE A 332 -4.49 9.77 -1.89
C ILE A 332 -3.15 9.67 -2.60
N LEU A 333 -2.88 8.57 -3.30
CA LEU A 333 -1.72 8.45 -4.18
C LEU A 333 -2.20 8.43 -5.62
N ALA A 334 -1.49 9.10 -6.53
CA ALA A 334 -1.81 9.04 -7.94
C ALA A 334 -0.56 9.18 -8.81
N ARG A 335 -0.42 8.30 -9.80
CA ARG A 335 0.68 8.28 -10.79
C ARG A 335 0.36 7.26 -11.89
N ASP A 336 0.97 7.41 -13.07
CA ASP A 336 1.00 6.33 -14.09
C ASP A 336 1.78 5.12 -13.54
N LEU A 337 1.06 4.04 -13.23
CA LEU A 337 1.61 2.80 -12.69
C LEU A 337 1.83 1.75 -13.79
N TYR A 338 1.09 1.85 -14.89
CA TYR A 338 1.10 0.86 -15.98
C TYR A 338 1.88 1.30 -17.22
N ASN A 339 2.48 2.49 -17.17
CA ASN A 339 3.21 3.12 -18.27
C ASN A 339 2.32 3.29 -19.52
N ASP A 340 1.05 3.63 -19.32
CA ASP A 340 0.06 3.86 -20.39
C ASP A 340 -0.27 5.35 -20.60
N LYS A 341 0.43 6.23 -19.85
CA LYS A 341 0.30 7.69 -19.75
C LYS A 341 -0.83 8.19 -18.86
N HIS A 342 -1.88 7.41 -18.63
CA HIS A 342 -2.94 7.82 -17.73
C HIS A 342 -2.53 7.51 -16.29
N PRO A 343 -2.78 8.42 -15.34
CA PRO A 343 -2.47 8.11 -13.96
C PRO A 343 -3.54 7.21 -13.35
N GLU A 344 -3.07 6.24 -12.58
CA GLU A 344 -3.88 5.48 -11.65
C GLU A 344 -3.99 6.20 -10.32
N ILE A 345 -5.10 5.97 -9.63
CA ILE A 345 -5.36 6.47 -8.28
C ILE A 345 -5.34 5.28 -7.32
N VAL A 346 -4.56 5.37 -6.25
CA VAL A 346 -4.42 4.33 -5.23
C VAL A 346 -4.86 4.84 -3.87
N LEU A 347 -5.82 4.14 -3.26
CA LEU A 347 -6.26 4.38 -1.88
C LEU A 347 -6.56 3.05 -1.19
N LYS A 348 -6.51 3.07 0.14
CA LYS A 348 -6.95 1.96 0.98
C LYS A 348 -8.43 2.10 1.31
N SER A 349 -9.16 0.99 1.45
CA SER A 349 -10.53 0.95 1.95
C SER A 349 -10.60 1.50 3.38
N ALA A 350 -11.72 2.09 3.79
CA ALA A 350 -11.87 2.68 5.12
C ALA A 350 -11.69 1.68 6.28
N ASP A 351 -12.00 0.40 6.04
CA ASP A 351 -11.82 -0.71 6.99
C ASP A 351 -10.41 -1.33 6.96
N SER A 352 -9.55 -0.89 6.04
CA SER A 352 -8.20 -1.39 5.76
C SER A 352 -8.12 -2.81 5.17
N SER A 353 -9.24 -3.40 4.72
CA SER A 353 -9.28 -4.75 4.13
C SER A 353 -8.72 -4.83 2.70
N SER A 354 -8.65 -3.69 2.00
CA SER A 354 -8.32 -3.63 0.58
C SER A 354 -7.50 -2.41 0.21
N ILE A 355 -6.59 -2.56 -0.73
CA ILE A 355 -5.99 -1.47 -1.51
C ILE A 355 -6.65 -1.48 -2.89
N TYR A 356 -7.26 -0.36 -3.26
CA TYR A 356 -7.85 -0.17 -4.58
C TYR A 356 -6.91 0.59 -5.49
N ILE A 357 -6.82 0.12 -6.73
CA ILE A 357 -6.20 0.86 -7.84
C ILE A 357 -7.32 1.19 -8.82
N PHE A 358 -7.62 2.47 -8.97
CA PHE A 358 -8.60 3.00 -9.91
C PHE A 358 -7.88 3.55 -11.13
N ASN A 359 -8.49 3.43 -12.30
CA ASN A 359 -8.05 4.20 -13.46
C ASN A 359 -8.47 5.67 -13.34
N HIS A 360 -8.01 6.49 -14.28
CA HIS A 360 -8.31 7.92 -14.34
C HIS A 360 -9.81 8.28 -14.43
N GLN A 361 -10.69 7.31 -14.74
CA GLN A 361 -12.15 7.48 -14.82
C GLN A 361 -12.88 6.98 -13.56
N GLY A 362 -12.16 6.59 -12.52
CA GLY A 362 -12.73 6.09 -11.27
C GLY A 362 -13.18 4.62 -11.32
N ASN A 363 -12.83 3.86 -12.37
CA ASN A 363 -13.13 2.43 -12.44
C ASN A 363 -12.05 1.61 -11.74
N VAL A 364 -12.45 0.67 -10.90
CA VAL A 364 -11.53 -0.28 -10.23
C VAL A 364 -10.81 -1.12 -11.27
N GLN A 365 -9.49 -1.02 -11.32
CA GLN A 365 -8.61 -1.91 -12.08
C GLN A 365 -8.17 -3.10 -11.23
N TYR A 366 -7.81 -2.84 -9.97
CA TYR A 366 -7.42 -3.87 -9.01
C TYR A 366 -7.98 -3.59 -7.63
N GLN A 367 -8.27 -4.67 -6.92
CA GLN A 367 -8.57 -4.71 -5.49
C GLN A 367 -7.64 -5.77 -4.87
N ILE A 368 -6.69 -5.29 -4.08
CA ILE A 368 -5.61 -6.09 -3.49
C ILE A 368 -5.93 -6.25 -2.01
N ALA A 369 -5.91 -7.48 -1.51
CA ALA A 369 -6.17 -7.74 -0.10
C ALA A 369 -5.12 -7.04 0.79
N SER A 370 -5.56 -6.44 1.90
CA SER A 370 -4.71 -5.77 2.88
C SER A 370 -5.30 -5.90 4.29
N ASN A 371 -4.51 -5.58 5.31
CA ASN A 371 -4.90 -5.57 6.71
C ASN A 371 -4.55 -4.25 7.39
N LYS A 372 -5.16 -4.01 8.57
CA LYS A 372 -4.84 -2.83 9.41
C LYS A 372 -3.37 -2.77 9.83
N GLY A 373 -2.69 -3.92 9.97
CA GLY A 373 -1.28 -4.00 10.34
C GLY A 373 -0.30 -3.90 9.17
N ASP A 374 -0.79 -3.80 7.94
CA ASP A 374 0.04 -3.51 6.76
C ASP A 374 0.30 -2.00 6.74
N GLU A 375 1.35 -1.58 7.44
CA GLU A 375 1.92 -0.22 7.42
C GLU A 375 3.11 -0.11 6.46
#